data_AF-A0AAD1YSZ8-F1
#
_entry.id   AF-A0AAD1YSZ8-F1
#
_cell.length_a   1.000
_cell.length_b   1.000
_cell.length_c   1.000
_cell.angle_alpha   90.00
_cell.angle_beta   90.00
_cell.angle_gamma   90.00
#
_symmetry.space_group_name_H-M   'P 1'
#
loop_
_entity.id
_entity.type
_entity.pdbx_description
1 polymer ?
#
loop_
_entity_poly.entity_id
_entity_poly.type
_entity_poly.pdbx_seq_one_letter_code
_entity_poly.pdbx_strand_id
1 'polypeptide(L)'
;MVHGKKKKKDLIISEPYPESEYNPNRDILDGDGWISILDLLDPLHGKFGFSKLRKNFLRIESKSMPIHTPIPKPDQERLEKRAAYEQSKKDITRWEPLVKRHREAPTLYFDEDVDLGFSTVGAIASEFEPRTDLRRKLLPW
;
A
#
# COMPACT_ATOMS: atom_id res chain seq x y z
N MET A 1 1.10 -51.95 -66.37
CA MET A 1 2.26 -51.41 -65.62
C MET A 1 1.74 -50.23 -64.80
N VAL A 2 1.82 -50.08 -63.48
CA VAL A 2 2.46 -50.79 -62.37
C VAL A 2 1.56 -50.58 -61.13
N HIS A 3 1.21 -51.63 -60.40
CA HIS A 3 0.53 -51.53 -59.11
C HIS A 3 1.56 -51.29 -58.00
N GLY A 4 1.58 -50.11 -57.39
CA GLY A 4 2.43 -49.80 -56.25
C GLY A 4 1.79 -50.21 -54.92
N LYS A 5 2.20 -51.36 -54.36
CA LYS A 5 1.78 -51.78 -53.01
C LYS A 5 2.47 -50.93 -51.94
N LYS A 6 1.74 -50.13 -51.17
CA LYS A 6 2.25 -49.49 -49.95
C LYS A 6 2.25 -50.51 -48.80
N LYS A 7 3.44 -50.81 -48.25
CA LYS A 7 3.56 -51.60 -47.01
C LYS A 7 3.26 -50.71 -45.80
N LYS A 8 2.32 -51.14 -44.95
CA LYS A 8 2.15 -50.57 -43.60
C LYS A 8 3.34 -51.01 -42.76
N LYS A 9 3.99 -50.06 -42.09
CA LYS A 9 5.00 -50.34 -41.06
C LYS A 9 4.24 -50.53 -39.74
N ASP A 10 4.40 -51.68 -39.11
CA ASP A 10 3.89 -51.90 -37.75
C ASP A 10 4.70 -51.01 -36.81
N LEU A 11 4.05 -49.95 -36.33
CA LEU A 11 4.63 -49.00 -35.40
C LEU A 11 4.57 -49.64 -34.00
N ILE A 12 5.62 -50.36 -33.63
CA ILE A 12 5.80 -50.80 -32.25
C ILE A 12 6.20 -49.56 -31.45
N ILE A 13 5.25 -49.00 -30.72
CA ILE A 13 5.46 -47.89 -29.79
C ILE A 13 5.98 -48.51 -28.50
N SER A 14 7.31 -48.51 -28.31
CA SER A 14 7.89 -48.83 -27.00
C SER A 14 7.83 -47.58 -26.13
N GLU A 15 7.24 -47.72 -24.95
CA GLU A 15 7.16 -46.68 -23.94
C GLU A 15 8.58 -46.22 -23.55
N PRO A 16 8.85 -44.92 -23.41
CA PRO A 16 10.20 -44.41 -23.20
C PRO A 16 10.78 -44.68 -21.80
N TYR A 17 10.02 -45.30 -20.89
CA TYR A 17 10.44 -45.49 -19.49
C TYR A 17 10.15 -46.90 -18.97
N PRO A 18 10.97 -47.42 -18.03
CA PRO A 18 10.71 -48.68 -17.36
C PRO A 18 9.41 -48.61 -16.55
N GLU A 19 8.56 -49.63 -16.68
CA GLU A 19 7.35 -49.79 -15.86
C GLU A 19 7.77 -49.83 -14.37
N SER A 20 7.50 -48.74 -13.66
CA SER A 20 7.76 -48.60 -12.23
C SER A 20 6.43 -48.36 -11.54
N GLU A 21 6.07 -49.25 -10.60
CA GLU A 21 4.86 -49.13 -9.77
C GLU A 21 4.79 -47.83 -8.96
N TYR A 22 5.91 -47.11 -8.85
CA TYR A 22 6.04 -45.87 -8.10
C TYR A 22 6.14 -44.62 -8.98
N ASN A 23 6.11 -44.78 -10.31
CA ASN A 23 6.13 -43.64 -11.22
C ASN A 23 4.69 -43.34 -11.68
N PRO A 24 4.03 -42.29 -11.16
CA PRO A 24 2.73 -41.91 -11.71
C PRO A 24 2.92 -41.49 -13.17
N ASN A 25 2.41 -42.30 -14.08
CA ASN A 25 2.40 -41.96 -15.50
C ASN A 25 1.67 -40.63 -15.66
N ARG A 26 2.31 -39.67 -16.35
CA ARG A 26 1.78 -38.33 -16.63
C ARG A 26 0.36 -38.35 -17.24
N ASP A 27 -0.01 -39.45 -17.88
CA ASP A 27 -1.27 -39.62 -18.60
C ASP A 27 -2.43 -40.16 -17.72
N ILE A 28 -2.19 -40.54 -16.45
CA ILE A 28 -3.24 -41.07 -15.53
C ILE A 28 -3.83 -39.96 -14.64
N LEU A 29 -3.21 -38.78 -14.63
CA LEU A 29 -3.72 -37.64 -13.87
C LEU A 29 -4.60 -36.80 -14.80
N ASP A 30 -5.93 -36.92 -14.66
CA ASP A 30 -6.87 -35.95 -15.26
C ASP A 30 -6.62 -34.57 -14.62
N GLY A 31 -5.84 -33.74 -15.30
CA GLY A 31 -5.35 -32.45 -14.85
C GLY A 31 -3.91 -32.20 -15.32
N ASP A 32 -3.35 -31.01 -15.11
CA ASP A 32 -2.05 -30.59 -15.68
C ASP A 32 -0.84 -31.48 -15.29
N GLY A 33 -1.02 -32.57 -14.53
CA GLY A 33 0.04 -33.51 -14.13
C GLY A 33 1.01 -32.94 -13.10
N TRP A 34 0.75 -31.75 -12.58
CA TRP A 34 1.53 -31.10 -11.54
C TRP A 34 0.88 -31.36 -10.18
N ILE A 35 1.59 -32.07 -9.31
CA ILE A 35 1.20 -32.23 -7.92
C ILE A 35 1.42 -30.88 -7.22
N SER A 36 0.34 -30.27 -6.72
CA SER A 36 0.42 -29.06 -5.90
C SER A 36 0.76 -29.42 -4.45
N ILE A 37 1.40 -28.50 -3.72
CA ILE A 37 1.64 -28.68 -2.27
C ILE A 37 0.32 -28.85 -1.50
N LEU A 38 -0.78 -28.30 -2.02
CA LEU A 38 -2.13 -28.49 -1.45
C LEU A 38 -2.57 -29.96 -1.55
N ASP A 39 -2.29 -30.63 -2.67
CA ASP A 39 -2.61 -32.04 -2.91
C ASP A 39 -1.82 -32.96 -1.97
N LEU A 40 -0.59 -32.57 -1.63
CA LEU A 40 0.23 -33.27 -0.62
C LEU A 40 -0.30 -33.05 0.83
N LEU A 41 -1.06 -31.98 1.07
CA LEU A 41 -1.60 -31.62 2.38
C LEU A 41 -3.01 -32.18 2.62
N ASP A 42 -3.75 -32.54 1.56
CA ASP A 42 -5.10 -33.08 1.65
C ASP A 42 -5.20 -34.42 2.41
N PRO A 43 -4.26 -35.37 2.29
CA PRO A 43 -4.24 -36.60 3.10
C PRO A 43 -4.03 -36.36 4.60
N LEU A 44 -3.58 -35.16 4.98
CA LEU A 44 -3.40 -34.75 6.38
C LEU A 44 -4.64 -34.05 6.94
N HIS A 45 -5.70 -33.91 6.13
CA HIS A 45 -6.96 -33.32 6.56
C HIS A 45 -7.59 -34.12 7.70
N GLY A 46 -7.94 -33.46 8.80
CA GLY A 46 -8.54 -34.08 9.98
C GLY A 46 -7.57 -34.83 10.91
N LYS A 47 -6.27 -34.92 10.57
CA LYS A 47 -5.27 -35.50 11.48
C LYS A 47 -4.88 -34.51 12.59
N PHE A 48 -4.84 -34.99 13.82
CA PHE A 48 -4.40 -34.19 14.97
C PHE A 48 -2.96 -33.72 14.78
N GLY A 49 -2.69 -32.44 15.03
CA GLY A 49 -1.35 -31.84 14.99
C GLY A 49 -0.97 -31.10 13.70
N PHE A 50 -1.66 -31.32 12.57
CA PHE A 50 -1.26 -30.77 11.25
C PHE A 50 -2.00 -29.49 10.83
N SER A 51 -2.96 -29.01 11.62
CA SER A 51 -3.75 -27.79 11.31
C SER A 51 -2.91 -26.51 11.27
N LYS A 52 -1.85 -26.42 12.07
CA LYS A 52 -0.91 -25.28 12.09
C LYS A 52 -0.10 -25.20 10.78
N LEU A 53 0.33 -26.35 10.26
CA LEU A 53 1.10 -26.43 9.01
C LEU A 53 0.30 -25.88 7.83
N ARG A 54 -0.96 -26.32 7.69
CA ARG A 54 -1.88 -25.83 6.66
C ARG A 54 -2.11 -24.32 6.75
N LYS A 55 -2.36 -23.81 7.96
CA LYS A 55 -2.53 -22.36 8.20
C LYS A 55 -1.29 -21.55 7.82
N ASN A 56 -0.10 -22.06 8.10
CA ASN A 56 1.15 -21.40 7.71
C ASN A 56 1.34 -21.38 6.20
N PHE A 57 1.03 -22.49 5.52
CA PHE A 57 1.13 -22.57 4.06
C PHE A 57 0.17 -21.62 3.35
N LEU A 58 -1.11 -21.61 3.75
CA LEU A 58 -2.09 -20.64 3.24
C LEU A 58 -1.67 -19.19 3.50
N ARG A 59 -0.95 -18.92 4.60
CA ARG A 59 -0.40 -17.60 4.89
C ARG A 59 0.78 -17.25 3.99
N ILE A 60 1.61 -18.23 3.63
CA ILE A 60 2.75 -18.04 2.72
C ILE A 60 2.26 -17.83 1.29
N GLU A 61 1.29 -18.63 0.85
CA GLU A 61 0.64 -18.53 -0.47
C GLU A 61 -0.10 -17.18 -0.62
N SER A 62 -0.83 -16.74 0.41
CA SER A 62 -1.53 -15.43 0.39
C SER A 62 -0.63 -14.21 0.61
N LYS A 63 0.50 -14.36 1.31
CA LYS A 63 1.49 -13.29 1.55
C LYS A 63 2.75 -13.46 0.71
N SER A 64 2.67 -14.10 -0.45
CA SER A 64 3.79 -14.28 -1.37
C SER A 64 4.18 -12.97 -2.08
N MET A 65 4.27 -11.86 -1.35
CA MET A 65 5.04 -10.70 -1.78
C MET A 65 6.49 -11.01 -1.40
N PRO A 66 7.29 -11.61 -2.29
CA PRO A 66 8.72 -11.74 -2.03
C PRO A 66 9.25 -10.35 -1.70
N ILE A 67 10.10 -10.27 -0.67
CA ILE A 67 10.83 -9.03 -0.40
C ILE A 67 11.63 -8.73 -1.66
N HIS A 68 11.21 -7.69 -2.39
CA HIS A 68 11.87 -7.30 -3.62
C HIS A 68 13.32 -6.94 -3.32
N THR A 69 14.21 -7.27 -4.24
CA THR A 69 15.59 -6.84 -4.15
C THR A 69 15.65 -5.32 -4.06
N PRO A 70 16.52 -4.77 -3.19
CA PRO A 70 16.63 -3.32 -3.05
C PRO A 70 16.98 -2.71 -4.41
N ILE A 71 16.26 -1.66 -4.78
CA ILE A 71 16.44 -0.93 -6.02
C ILE A 71 17.81 -0.22 -5.98
N PRO A 72 18.53 -0.06 -7.11
CA PRO A 72 19.72 0.77 -7.16
C PRO A 72 19.45 2.19 -6.64
N LYS A 73 20.38 2.73 -5.84
CA LYS A 73 20.29 4.07 -5.23
C LYS A 73 19.75 5.19 -6.16
N PRO A 74 20.22 5.36 -7.41
CA PRO A 74 19.73 6.47 -8.25
C PRO A 74 18.23 6.35 -8.56
N ASP A 75 17.72 5.13 -8.73
CA ASP A 75 16.30 4.92 -9.04
C ASP A 75 15.44 5.00 -7.78
N GLN A 76 15.97 4.60 -6.63
CA GLN A 76 15.34 4.84 -5.33
C GLN A 76 15.17 6.34 -5.07
N GLU A 77 16.23 7.14 -5.23
CA GLU A 77 16.16 8.60 -5.03
C GLU A 77 15.16 9.26 -5.99
N ARG A 78 15.08 8.78 -7.24
CA ARG A 78 14.07 9.28 -8.21
C ARG A 78 12.66 8.99 -7.74
N LEU A 79 12.40 7.81 -7.22
CA LEU A 79 11.09 7.42 -6.70
C LEU A 79 10.72 8.25 -5.46
N GLU A 80 11.66 8.40 -4.53
CA GLU A 80 11.48 9.20 -3.31
C GLU A 80 11.21 10.66 -3.66
N LYS A 81 11.96 11.25 -4.60
CA LYS A 81 11.72 12.62 -5.09
C LYS A 81 10.35 12.79 -5.74
N ARG A 82 9.89 11.80 -6.53
CA ARG A 82 8.54 11.82 -7.11
C ARG A 82 7.46 11.78 -6.04
N ALA A 83 7.62 10.91 -5.04
CA ALA A 83 6.69 10.82 -3.92
C ALA A 83 6.65 12.13 -3.11
N ALA A 84 7.82 12.70 -2.82
CA ALA A 84 7.93 13.99 -2.14
C ALA A 84 7.28 15.12 -2.95
N TYR A 85 7.50 15.17 -4.27
CA TYR A 85 6.87 16.15 -5.16
C TYR A 85 5.33 16.08 -5.10
N GLU A 86 4.76 14.88 -5.18
CA GLU A 86 3.29 14.70 -5.11
C GLU A 86 2.73 15.16 -3.75
N GLN A 87 3.47 14.95 -2.65
CA GLN A 87 3.08 15.45 -1.34
C GLN A 87 3.18 16.99 -1.28
N SER A 88 4.32 17.56 -1.66
CA SER A 88 4.54 19.01 -1.66
C SER A 88 3.56 19.75 -2.56
N LYS A 89 3.17 19.16 -3.70
CA LYS A 89 2.16 19.71 -4.60
C LYS A 89 0.82 19.89 -3.89
N LYS A 90 0.38 18.91 -3.10
CA LYS A 90 -0.84 19.01 -2.30
C LYS A 90 -0.74 20.09 -1.22
N ASP A 91 0.43 20.26 -0.61
CA ASP A 91 0.61 21.30 0.40
C ASP A 91 0.61 22.71 -0.22
N ILE A 92 1.19 22.87 -1.41
CA ILE A 92 1.16 24.14 -2.16
C ILE A 92 -0.27 24.51 -2.56
N THR A 93 -1.11 23.54 -2.95
CA THR A 93 -2.51 23.83 -3.33
C THR A 93 -3.32 24.50 -2.20
N ARG A 94 -2.91 24.37 -0.94
CA ARG A 94 -3.55 25.07 0.19
C ARG A 94 -3.43 26.59 0.10
N TRP A 95 -2.37 27.09 -0.54
CA TRP A 95 -2.11 28.52 -0.70
C TRP A 95 -2.76 29.13 -1.94
N GLU A 96 -3.22 28.31 -2.89
CA GLU A 96 -3.85 28.79 -4.13
C GLU A 96 -5.01 29.76 -3.89
N PRO A 97 -5.96 29.51 -2.97
CA PRO A 97 -7.06 30.43 -2.73
C PRO A 97 -6.60 31.78 -2.19
N LEU A 98 -5.60 31.79 -1.28
CA LEU A 98 -5.04 33.01 -0.71
C LEU A 98 -4.33 33.83 -1.80
N VAL A 99 -3.47 33.18 -2.58
CA VAL A 99 -2.74 33.83 -3.69
C VAL A 99 -3.72 34.39 -4.72
N LYS A 100 -4.79 33.65 -5.05
CA LYS A 100 -5.83 34.13 -5.97
C LYS A 100 -6.52 35.38 -5.45
N ARG A 101 -6.94 35.39 -4.18
CA ARG A 101 -7.54 36.57 -3.53
C ARG A 101 -6.59 37.76 -3.57
N HIS A 102 -5.31 37.56 -3.29
CA HIS A 102 -4.32 38.64 -3.34
C HIS A 102 -4.11 39.18 -4.77
N ARG A 103 -4.20 38.33 -5.80
CA ARG A 103 -4.08 38.75 -7.21
C ARG A 103 -5.31 39.51 -7.72
N GLU A 104 -6.50 39.17 -7.22
CA GLU A 104 -7.76 39.81 -7.59
C GLU A 104 -8.05 41.08 -6.78
N ALA A 105 -7.30 41.32 -5.69
CA ALA A 105 -7.46 42.49 -4.85
C ALA A 105 -7.02 43.78 -5.58
N PRO A 106 -7.86 44.85 -5.60
CA PRO A 106 -7.49 46.13 -6.23
C PRO A 106 -6.30 46.84 -5.57
N THR A 107 -6.16 46.68 -4.25
CA THR A 107 -5.07 47.25 -3.46
C THR A 107 -4.63 46.24 -2.42
N LEU A 108 -3.31 46.08 -2.27
CA LEU A 108 -2.69 45.26 -1.23
C LEU A 108 -2.02 46.17 -0.22
N TYR A 109 -2.34 45.97 1.06
CA TYR A 109 -1.66 46.61 2.18
C TYR A 109 -0.73 45.57 2.81
N PHE A 110 0.55 45.92 2.95
CA PHE A 110 1.57 45.05 3.52
C PHE A 110 1.92 45.57 4.90
N ASP A 111 1.14 45.16 5.89
CA ASP A 111 1.43 45.38 7.30
C ASP A 111 1.99 44.11 7.93
N GLU A 112 2.67 44.25 9.06
CA GLU A 112 3.16 43.11 9.84
C GLU A 112 1.93 42.40 10.44
N ASP A 113 1.74 41.12 10.10
CA ASP A 113 0.61 40.31 10.55
C ASP A 113 0.84 39.91 12.01
N VAL A 114 0.73 40.90 12.90
CA VAL A 114 0.90 40.72 14.34
C VAL A 114 -0.49 40.52 14.94
N ASP A 115 -0.83 39.26 15.21
CA ASP A 115 -1.94 38.92 16.09
C ASP A 115 -1.59 39.37 17.52
N LEU A 116 -1.74 40.66 17.81
CA LEU A 116 -1.50 41.24 19.13
C LEU A 116 -2.53 40.79 20.19
N GLY A 117 -3.52 39.97 19.79
CA GLY A 117 -4.67 39.66 20.60
C GLY A 117 -5.55 40.90 20.81
N PHE A 118 -6.85 40.70 20.97
CA PHE A 118 -7.76 41.80 21.26
C PHE A 118 -7.68 42.20 22.73
N SER A 119 -6.56 42.78 23.17
CA SER A 119 -6.54 43.53 24.43
C SER A 119 -7.12 44.91 24.17
N THR A 120 -8.41 44.95 23.84
CA THR A 120 -9.13 46.21 23.69
C THR A 120 -9.14 46.91 25.05
N VAL A 121 -9.03 48.25 25.04
CA VAL A 121 -9.12 49.05 26.27
C VAL A 121 -10.42 48.75 27.03
N GLY A 122 -11.50 48.39 26.31
CA GLY A 122 -12.76 47.94 26.89
C GLY A 122 -12.67 46.62 27.65
N ALA A 123 -11.97 45.61 27.12
CA ALA A 123 -11.75 44.34 27.82
C ALA A 123 -10.91 44.55 29.10
N ILE A 124 -9.84 45.35 29.01
CA ILE A 124 -9.00 45.70 30.15
C ILE A 124 -9.78 46.47 31.22
N ALA A 125 -10.66 47.39 30.79
CA ALA A 125 -11.52 48.13 31.72
C ALA A 125 -12.58 47.25 32.38
N SER A 126 -13.08 46.21 31.70
CA SER A 126 -14.08 45.28 32.25
C SER A 126 -13.50 44.35 33.33
N GLU A 127 -12.22 43.99 33.23
CA GLU A 127 -11.53 43.15 34.22
C GLU A 127 -10.85 43.97 35.34
N PHE A 128 -11.05 45.30 35.32
CA PHE A 128 -10.35 46.19 36.24
C PHE A 128 -10.95 46.18 37.65
N GLU A 129 -10.16 45.71 38.62
CA GLU A 129 -10.50 45.79 40.04
C GLU A 129 -9.71 46.90 40.78
N PRO A 130 -10.40 47.82 41.50
CA PRO A 130 -9.74 48.93 42.19
C PRO A 130 -8.95 48.47 43.43
N ARG A 131 -7.62 48.45 43.31
CA ARG A 131 -6.71 47.98 44.38
C ARG A 131 -6.43 48.99 45.49
N THR A 132 -6.52 50.29 45.25
CA THR A 132 -6.16 51.33 46.23
C THR A 132 -7.38 52.07 46.80
N ASP A 133 -7.25 52.56 48.05
CA ASP A 133 -8.35 53.21 48.76
C ASP A 133 -8.85 54.49 48.07
N LEU A 134 -7.97 55.20 47.36
CA LEU A 134 -8.35 56.34 46.52
C LEU A 134 -9.21 55.90 45.33
N ARG A 135 -8.85 54.80 44.65
CA ARG A 135 -9.58 54.29 43.47
C ARG A 135 -10.94 53.72 43.85
N ARG A 136 -11.05 53.04 45.01
CA ARG A 136 -12.35 52.55 45.53
C ARG A 136 -13.33 53.67 45.86
N LYS A 137 -12.85 54.85 46.26
CA LYS A 137 -13.69 56.03 46.53
C LYS A 137 -14.15 56.75 45.25
N LEU A 138 -13.34 56.71 44.20
CA LEU A 138 -13.60 57.39 42.93
C LEU A 138 -14.45 56.57 41.96
N LEU A 139 -14.39 55.24 42.04
CA LEU A 139 -15.18 54.32 41.23
C LEU A 139 -16.16 53.56 42.13
N PRO A 140 -17.34 54.15 42.43
CA PRO A 140 -18.42 53.42 43.07
C PRO A 140 -19.05 52.50 42.02
N TRP A 141 -19.15 51.21 42.34
CA TRP A 141 -19.99 50.27 41.58
C TRP A 141 -21.46 50.67 41.70
#